data_AF-A0AAV4TVP8-F1
#
_entry.id   AF-A0AAV4TVP8-F1
#
_cell.length_a   1.000
_cell.length_b   1.000
_cell.length_c   1.000
_cell.angle_alpha   90.00
_cell.angle_beta   90.00
_cell.angle_gamma   90.00
#
_symmetry.space_group_name_H-M   'P 1'
#
loop_
_entity.id
_entity.type
_entity.pdbx_description
1 polymer ?
#
loop_
_entity_poly.entity_id
_entity_poly.type
_entity_poly.pdbx_seq_one_letter_code
_entity_poly.pdbx_strand_id
1 'polypeptide(L)'
;MNRVKEIRSGSEPLQWNYVPGNLNPADLPSRGCSVNTLITRRWWEGPAWLTEEEELWPISNLYPDKNVVNAEKRKKSVVTSLFVSDYVREFLIRFSSFEKLIRVTAWMIRFCRNSKLEKSCRVTDILTP
;
A
#
# COMPACT_ATOMS: atom_id res chain seq x y z
N MET A 1 13.30 -8.27 12.34
CA MET A 1 12.78 -9.66 12.35
C MET A 1 12.14 -9.94 11.00
N ASN A 2 12.57 -10.98 10.28
CA ASN A 2 12.00 -11.33 8.98
C ASN A 2 11.11 -12.56 9.18
N ARG A 3 9.79 -12.33 9.31
CA ARG A 3 8.79 -13.38 9.56
C ARG A 3 8.80 -14.45 8.46
N VAL A 4 9.14 -14.09 7.22
CA VAL A 4 9.24 -15.05 6.12
C VAL A 4 10.39 -16.03 6.34
N LYS A 5 11.54 -15.54 6.84
CA LYS A 5 12.70 -16.40 7.13
C LYS A 5 12.39 -17.38 8.27
N GLU A 6 11.72 -16.91 9.31
CA GLU A 6 11.30 -17.70 10.47
C GLU A 6 10.32 -18.82 10.08
N ILE A 7 9.25 -18.49 9.35
CA ILE A 7 8.27 -19.48 8.87
C ILE A 7 8.95 -20.54 7.98
N ARG A 8 9.83 -20.12 7.06
CA ARG A 8 10.58 -21.03 6.19
C ARG A 8 11.61 -21.88 6.92
N SER A 9 12.08 -21.46 8.09
CA SER A 9 12.97 -22.28 8.91
C SER A 9 12.24 -23.29 9.79
N GLY A 10 10.94 -23.07 10.06
CA GLY A 10 10.14 -23.90 10.96
C GLY A 10 9.04 -24.72 10.28
N SER A 11 8.93 -24.68 8.95
CA SER A 11 7.91 -25.42 8.20
C SER A 11 8.37 -25.73 6.77
N GLU A 12 7.89 -26.84 6.24
CA GLU A 12 8.06 -27.22 4.84
C GLU A 12 6.93 -26.62 3.98
N PRO A 13 7.19 -26.26 2.71
CA PRO A 13 6.16 -25.73 1.81
C PRO A 13 4.94 -26.64 1.63
N LEU A 14 5.14 -27.96 1.79
CA LEU A 14 4.07 -28.97 1.71
C LEU A 14 3.06 -28.86 2.87
N GLN A 15 3.44 -28.22 3.97
CA GLN A 15 2.56 -28.00 5.13
C GLN A 15 1.73 -26.72 4.97
N TRP A 16 1.92 -25.95 3.89
CA TRP A 16 1.27 -24.66 3.71
C TRP A 16 -0.06 -24.82 2.99
N ASN A 17 -1.14 -24.43 3.67
CA ASN A 17 -2.48 -24.44 3.10
C ASN A 17 -2.93 -23.05 2.66
N TYR A 18 -3.70 -22.99 1.57
CA TYR A 18 -4.37 -21.78 1.14
C TYR A 18 -5.57 -21.48 2.06
N VAL A 19 -5.61 -20.28 2.61
CA VAL A 19 -6.77 -19.76 3.35
C VAL A 19 -7.58 -18.85 2.43
N PRO A 20 -8.88 -19.13 2.19
CA PRO A 20 -9.76 -18.23 1.45
C PRO A 20 -9.76 -16.81 2.05
N GLY A 21 -9.72 -15.78 1.21
CA GLY A 21 -9.56 -14.39 1.68
C GLY A 21 -10.67 -13.91 2.63
N ASN A 22 -11.91 -14.41 2.48
CA ASN A 22 -13.02 -14.14 3.41
C ASN A 22 -12.84 -14.82 4.77
N LEU A 23 -12.02 -15.85 4.86
CA LEU A 23 -11.68 -16.59 6.08
C LEU A 23 -10.32 -16.17 6.65
N ASN A 24 -9.55 -15.32 5.97
CA ASN A 24 -8.27 -14.80 6.44
C ASN A 24 -8.45 -13.51 7.25
N PRO A 25 -8.32 -13.51 8.59
CA PRO A 25 -8.49 -12.28 9.37
C PRO A 25 -7.42 -11.23 9.08
N ALA A 26 -6.22 -11.66 8.62
CA ALA A 26 -5.14 -10.76 8.26
C ALA A 26 -5.42 -9.96 6.97
N ASP A 27 -6.41 -10.34 6.17
CA ASP A 27 -6.86 -9.56 5.01
C ASP A 27 -7.54 -8.23 5.42
N LEU A 28 -8.14 -8.16 6.61
CA LEU A 28 -8.83 -6.96 7.08
C LEU A 28 -7.89 -5.75 7.24
N PRO A 29 -6.77 -5.84 7.97
CA PRO A 29 -5.84 -4.72 8.06
C PRO A 29 -5.11 -4.45 6.74
N SER A 30 -4.87 -5.47 5.89
CA SER A 30 -4.12 -5.29 4.64
C SER A 30 -4.93 -4.59 3.53
N ARG A 31 -6.26 -4.73 3.54
CA ARG A 31 -7.16 -4.07 2.56
C ARG A 31 -7.62 -2.67 2.98
N GLY A 32 -7.36 -2.27 4.22
CA GLY A 32 -7.87 -1.05 4.82
C GLY A 32 -9.33 -1.21 5.26
N CYS A 33 -9.55 -1.20 6.57
CA CYS A 33 -10.89 -1.18 7.17
C CYS A 33 -10.93 -0.21 8.36
N SER A 34 -12.14 0.06 8.86
CA SER A 34 -12.30 0.97 9.99
C SER A 34 -11.72 0.38 11.28
N VAL A 35 -11.29 1.25 12.21
CA VAL A 35 -10.79 0.83 13.53
C VAL A 35 -11.82 -0.02 14.27
N ASN A 36 -13.10 0.35 14.23
CA ASN A 36 -14.18 -0.44 14.85
C ASN A 36 -14.28 -1.85 14.25
N THR A 37 -14.08 -1.99 12.94
CA THR A 37 -14.06 -3.30 12.28
C THR A 37 -12.90 -4.16 12.77
N LEU A 38 -11.69 -3.58 12.90
CA LEU A 38 -10.51 -4.29 13.38
C LEU A 38 -10.70 -4.81 14.81
N ILE A 39 -11.26 -3.99 15.70
CA ILE A 39 -11.50 -4.36 17.11
C ILE A 39 -12.56 -5.47 17.19
N THR A 40 -13.66 -5.32 16.46
CA THR A 40 -14.79 -6.27 16.53
C THR A 40 -14.43 -7.63 15.93
N ARG A 41 -13.66 -7.65 14.85
CA ARG A 41 -13.28 -8.89 14.14
C ARG A 41 -12.10 -9.62 14.78
N ARG A 42 -11.44 -9.03 15.78
CA ARG A 42 -10.30 -9.59 16.52
C ARG A 42 -9.26 -10.26 15.61
N TRP A 43 -8.81 -9.51 14.61
CA TRP A 43 -7.96 -10.04 13.53
C TRP A 43 -6.65 -10.72 14.00
N TRP A 44 -6.22 -10.46 15.24
CA TRP A 44 -5.04 -11.06 15.87
C TRP A 44 -5.29 -12.41 16.53
N GLU A 45 -6.54 -12.83 16.75
CA GLU A 45 -6.87 -14.14 17.35
C GLU A 45 -6.78 -15.30 16.34
N GLY A 46 -6.62 -14.99 15.05
CA GLY A 46 -6.68 -15.98 13.99
C GLY A 46 -8.12 -16.40 13.69
N PRO A 47 -8.34 -17.24 12.67
CA PRO A 47 -9.67 -17.71 12.33
C PRO A 47 -10.12 -18.82 13.29
N ALA A 48 -11.42 -18.85 13.62
CA ALA A 48 -11.97 -19.81 14.58
C ALA A 48 -11.73 -21.27 14.18
N TRP A 49 -11.73 -21.60 12.89
CA TRP A 49 -11.50 -22.96 12.43
C TRP A 49 -10.08 -23.48 12.73
N LEU A 50 -9.11 -22.59 13.02
CA LEU A 50 -7.73 -23.01 13.30
C LEU A 50 -7.60 -23.78 14.62
N THR A 51 -8.56 -23.62 15.54
CA THR A 51 -8.62 -24.37 16.79
C THR A 51 -9.40 -25.68 16.69
N GLU A 52 -10.05 -25.91 15.55
CA GLU A 52 -10.81 -27.13 15.28
C GLU A 52 -9.90 -28.23 14.73
N GLU A 53 -10.43 -29.45 14.63
CA GLU A 53 -9.77 -30.59 13.99
C GLU A 53 -9.37 -30.27 12.54
N GLU A 54 -8.23 -30.79 12.07
CA GLU A 54 -7.65 -30.47 10.76
C GLU A 54 -8.60 -30.85 9.62
N GLU A 55 -9.43 -31.87 9.82
CA GLU A 55 -10.50 -32.32 8.91
C GLU A 55 -11.57 -31.25 8.67
N LEU A 56 -11.74 -30.31 9.60
CA LEU A 56 -12.68 -29.19 9.53
C LEU A 56 -12.06 -27.94 8.93
N TRP A 57 -10.76 -27.96 8.64
CA TRP A 57 -10.08 -26.82 8.05
C TRP A 57 -10.54 -26.60 6.60
N PRO A 58 -10.54 -25.35 6.12
CA PRO A 58 -10.90 -25.07 4.74
C PRO A 58 -9.95 -25.80 3.79
N ILE A 59 -10.51 -26.72 2.99
CA ILE A 59 -9.75 -27.47 2.00
C ILE A 59 -9.21 -26.50 0.95
N SER A 60 -7.88 -26.50 0.81
CA SER A 60 -7.23 -25.75 -0.25
C SER A 60 -7.49 -26.45 -1.58
N ASN A 61 -8.10 -25.76 -2.55
CA ASN A 61 -8.21 -26.29 -3.91
C ASN A 61 -6.81 -26.40 -4.51
N LEU A 62 -6.28 -27.63 -4.61
CA LEU A 62 -4.99 -27.92 -5.25
C LEU A 62 -4.95 -27.50 -6.74
N TYR A 63 -6.12 -27.30 -7.34
CA TYR A 63 -6.30 -26.82 -8.70
C TYR A 63 -7.01 -25.47 -8.70
N PRO A 64 -6.30 -24.36 -8.47
CA PRO A 64 -6.90 -23.03 -8.53
C PRO A 64 -7.39 -22.72 -9.94
N ASP A 65 -8.52 -22.02 -10.05
CA ASP A 65 -9.05 -21.57 -11.33
C ASP A 65 -8.02 -20.66 -12.03
N LYS A 66 -7.54 -21.10 -13.20
CA LYS A 66 -6.56 -20.37 -14.00
C LYS A 66 -7.03 -18.95 -14.35
N ASN A 67 -8.34 -18.74 -14.51
CA ASN A 67 -8.90 -17.42 -14.80
C ASN A 67 -8.76 -16.49 -13.60
N VAL A 68 -9.06 -16.98 -12.39
CA VAL A 68 -8.89 -16.22 -11.13
C VAL A 68 -7.42 -15.88 -10.89
N VAL A 69 -6.53 -16.86 -11.03
CA VAL A 69 -5.07 -16.65 -10.89
C VAL A 69 -4.56 -15.63 -11.90
N ASN A 70 -5.01 -15.69 -13.16
CA ASN A 70 -4.62 -14.75 -14.19
C ASN A 70 -5.18 -13.33 -13.96
N ALA A 71 -6.38 -13.22 -13.38
CA ALA A 71 -6.96 -11.93 -13.00
C ALA A 71 -6.18 -11.28 -11.84
N GLU A 72 -5.72 -12.07 -10.87
CA GLU A 72 -4.95 -11.58 -9.73
C GLU A 72 -3.52 -11.17 -10.13
N LYS A 73 -2.87 -11.91 -11.05
CA LYS A 73 -1.58 -11.52 -11.65
C LYS A 73 -1.59 -10.14 -12.30
N ARG A 74 -2.76 -9.62 -12.70
CA ARG A 74 -2.91 -8.31 -13.35
C ARG A 74 -2.90 -7.13 -12.37
N LYS A 75 -2.91 -7.36 -11.05
CA LYS A 75 -2.71 -6.31 -10.04
C LYS A 75 -1.24 -6.07 -9.69
N LYS A 76 -0.32 -6.31 -10.62
CA LYS A 76 0.88 -5.46 -10.61
C LYS A 76 0.34 -4.06 -10.81
N SER A 77 0.39 -3.22 -9.78
CA SER A 77 0.54 -1.80 -10.03
C SER A 77 1.64 -1.74 -11.07
N VAL A 78 1.26 -1.41 -12.30
CA VAL A 78 2.22 -0.86 -13.22
C VAL A 78 2.63 0.38 -12.45
N VAL A 79 3.71 0.25 -11.68
CA VAL A 79 4.57 1.39 -11.41
C VAL A 79 5.00 1.73 -12.81
N THR A 80 4.17 2.54 -13.48
CA THR A 80 4.58 3.28 -14.63
C THR A 80 5.79 3.96 -14.07
N SER A 81 6.97 3.51 -14.51
CA SER A 81 8.14 4.36 -14.47
C SER A 81 7.69 5.55 -15.27
N LEU A 82 7.05 6.51 -14.58
CA LEU A 82 6.82 7.83 -15.12
C LEU A 82 8.21 8.17 -15.60
N PHE A 83 8.35 8.40 -16.91
CA PHE A 83 9.54 9.01 -17.45
C PHE A 83 9.57 10.39 -16.80
N VAL A 84 10.05 10.43 -15.56
CA VAL A 84 10.34 11.63 -14.82
C VAL A 84 11.43 12.22 -15.67
N SER A 85 11.05 13.21 -16.46
CA SER A 85 11.98 13.95 -17.31
C SER A 85 13.24 14.25 -16.49
N ASP A 86 14.41 14.14 -17.12
CA ASP A 86 15.68 14.33 -16.42
C ASP A 86 15.70 15.64 -15.62
N TYR A 87 15.01 16.68 -16.12
CA TYR A 87 14.79 17.94 -15.42
C TYR A 87 14.07 17.80 -14.07
N VAL A 88 13.03 16.98 -13.99
CA VAL A 88 12.28 16.78 -12.73
C VAL A 88 13.15 15.97 -11.76
N ARG A 89 13.89 14.97 -12.24
CA ARG A 89 14.81 14.21 -11.40
C ARG A 89 15.92 15.09 -10.84
N GLU A 90 16.59 15.85 -11.71
CA GLU A 90 17.62 16.81 -11.32
C GLU A 90 17.09 17.85 -10.33
N PHE A 91 15.87 18.34 -10.52
CA PHE A 91 15.25 19.27 -9.59
C PHE A 91 15.04 18.63 -8.21
N LEU A 92 14.52 17.40 -8.15
CA LEU A 92 14.24 16.70 -6.88
C LEU A 92 15.52 16.45 -6.07
N ILE A 93 16.62 16.03 -6.70
CA ILE A 93 17.87 15.68 -6.01
C ILE A 93 18.65 16.90 -5.48
N ARG A 94 18.30 18.12 -5.88
CA ARG A 94 18.94 19.36 -5.37
C ARG A 94 18.55 19.71 -3.94
N PHE A 95 17.57 19.01 -3.37
CA PHE A 95 17.08 19.25 -2.01
C PHE A 95 17.43 18.08 -1.11
N SER A 96 18.13 18.38 0.00
CA SER A 96 18.44 17.41 1.05
C SER A 96 17.31 17.22 2.06
N SER A 97 16.21 17.98 1.95
CA SER A 97 15.03 17.91 2.82
C SER A 97 13.76 17.96 2.00
N PHE A 98 12.85 17.03 2.29
CA PHE A 98 11.53 16.96 1.66
C PHE A 98 10.70 18.22 1.93
N GLU A 99 10.72 18.73 3.17
CA GLU A 99 10.02 19.98 3.52
C GLU A 99 10.55 21.17 2.72
N LYS A 100 11.86 21.24 2.49
CA LYS A 100 12.47 22.29 1.67
C LYS A 100 12.03 22.19 0.20
N LEU A 101 11.97 20.99 -0.35
CA LEU A 101 11.46 20.73 -1.70
C LEU A 101 10.00 21.20 -1.84
N ILE A 102 9.14 20.81 -0.90
CA ILE A 102 7.72 21.20 -0.90
C ILE A 102 7.58 22.72 -0.85
N ARG A 103 8.30 23.37 0.07
CA ARG A 103 8.27 24.83 0.24
C ARG A 103 8.68 25.56 -1.04
N VAL A 104 9.81 25.19 -1.65
CA VAL A 104 10.30 25.82 -2.88
C VAL A 104 9.32 25.59 -4.04
N THR A 105 8.80 24.38 -4.18
CA THR A 105 7.82 24.05 -5.23
C THR A 105 6.54 24.87 -5.06
N ALA A 106 6.03 25.02 -3.83
CA ALA A 106 4.86 25.83 -3.54
C ALA A 106 5.07 27.32 -3.90
N TRP A 107 6.25 27.88 -3.60
CA TRP A 107 6.61 29.24 -4.00
C TRP A 107 6.70 29.41 -5.53
N MET A 108 7.30 28.44 -6.24
CA MET A 108 7.35 28.45 -7.70
C MET A 108 5.95 28.45 -8.32
N ILE A 109 5.06 27.58 -7.84
CA ILE A 109 3.66 27.51 -8.30
C ILE A 109 2.93 28.84 -8.04
N ARG A 110 3.09 29.40 -6.84
CA ARG A 110 2.49 30.68 -6.46
C ARG A 110 2.97 31.82 -7.34
N PHE A 111 4.27 31.90 -7.61
CA PHE A 111 4.85 32.87 -8.52
C PHE A 111 4.24 32.73 -9.92
N CYS A 112 4.27 31.52 -10.50
CA CYS A 112 3.69 31.25 -11.82
C CYS A 112 2.21 31.66 -11.93
N ARG A 113 1.43 31.47 -10.84
CA ARG A 113 0.03 31.89 -10.79
C ARG A 113 -0.10 33.41 -10.70
N ASN A 114 0.60 34.05 -9.76
CA ASN A 114 0.52 35.49 -9.54
C ASN A 114 1.06 36.32 -10.72
N SER A 115 2.03 35.81 -11.46
CA SER A 115 2.58 36.47 -12.65
C SER A 115 1.56 36.60 -13.79
N LYS A 116 0.47 35.84 -13.76
CA LYS A 116 -0.64 35.92 -14.72
C LYS A 116 -1.80 36.79 -14.22
N LEU A 117 -1.72 37.33 -13.01
CA LEU A 117 -2.78 38.10 -12.37
C LEU A 117 -2.39 39.58 -12.23
N GLU A 118 -3.40 40.44 -12.30
CA GLU A 118 -3.27 41.84 -11.89
C GLU A 118 -2.85 41.93 -10.43
N LYS A 119 -2.13 43.01 -10.09
CA LYS A 119 -1.51 43.16 -8.77
C LYS A 119 -2.49 43.05 -7.61
N SER A 120 -3.73 43.52 -7.80
CA SER A 120 -4.85 43.47 -6.84
C SER A 120 -5.35 42.05 -6.54
N CYS A 121 -5.23 41.12 -7.50
CA CYS A 121 -5.71 39.75 -7.39
C CYS A 121 -4.61 38.76 -6.97
N ARG A 122 -3.38 39.23 -6.73
CA ARG A 122 -2.25 38.39 -6.34
C ARG A 122 -2.42 37.94 -4.91
N VAL A 123 -2.13 36.66 -4.69
CA VAL A 123 -2.17 36.07 -3.36
C VAL A 123 -0.82 36.33 -2.69
N THR A 124 -0.80 36.98 -1.51
CA THR A 124 0.43 37.41 -0.77
C THR A 124 0.58 36.89 0.67
N ASP A 125 -0.39 36.11 1.18
CA ASP A 125 -0.29 35.35 2.43
C ASP A 125 0.90 34.39 2.53
N ILE A 126 1.24 33.98 3.75
CA ILE A 126 2.35 33.05 4.00
C ILE A 126 1.92 31.64 3.59
N LEU A 127 2.73 30.98 2.75
CA LEU A 127 2.66 29.53 2.59
C LEU A 127 3.16 28.92 3.90
N THR A 128 2.24 28.35 4.69
CA THR A 128 2.48 27.76 6.02
C THR A 128 3.66 26.75 6.00
N PRO A 129 4.41 26.59 7.11
CA PRO A 129 5.68 25.85 7.14
C PRO A 129 5.60 24.39 6.69
#